data_AF-A0A925K5J6-F1
#
_entry.id   AF-A0A925K5J6-F1
#
_cell.length_a   1.000
_cell.length_b   1.000
_cell.length_c   1.000
_cell.angle_alpha   90.00
_cell.angle_beta   90.00
_cell.angle_gamma   90.00
#
_symmetry.space_group_name_H-M   'P 1'
#
loop_
_entity.id
_entity.type
_entity.pdbx_description
1 polymer ?
#
loop_
_entity_poly.entity_id
_entity_poly.type
_entity_poly.pdbx_seq_one_letter_code
_entity_poly.pdbx_strand_id
1 'polypeptide(L)'
;MANNKTIIEEWSVKDLEDGSSLRISVVGCTELGNEAKPGIQVCYMGHILNYDPLAAERWAYQAGKAGHAEYLLKDHSWMVYEDQYVKNYLIPGTPPKAKVEVKTRSSAPVVKEYILPF
;
A
#
# COMPACT_ATOMS: atom_id res chain seq x y z
N MET A 1 5.16 23.22 11.25
CA MET A 1 3.74 23.03 10.89
C MET A 1 3.34 21.63 11.37
N ALA A 2 2.07 21.36 11.64
CA ALA A 2 1.67 20.04 12.14
C ALA A 2 1.28 19.15 10.95
N ASN A 3 1.77 17.91 10.93
CA ASN A 3 1.42 16.93 9.91
C ASN A 3 -0.10 16.71 9.89
N ASN A 4 -0.74 17.17 8.82
CA ASN A 4 -2.15 16.96 8.58
C ASN A 4 -2.34 15.58 7.92
N LYS A 5 -3.12 14.72 8.58
CA LYS A 5 -3.47 13.39 8.11
C LYS A 5 -4.93 13.36 7.67
N THR A 6 -5.16 12.98 6.42
CA THR A 6 -6.50 12.90 5.83
C THR A 6 -6.77 11.49 5.33
N ILE A 7 -7.94 10.94 5.61
CA ILE A 7 -8.31 9.62 5.08
C ILE A 7 -8.68 9.80 3.61
N ILE A 8 -7.91 9.17 2.71
CA ILE A 8 -8.17 9.19 1.27
C ILE A 8 -9.29 8.21 0.96
N GLU A 9 -9.16 6.98 1.45
CA GLU A 9 -10.15 5.93 1.26
C GLU A 9 -10.03 4.93 2.41
N GLU A 10 -11.16 4.34 2.76
CA GLU A 10 -11.22 3.22 3.68
C GLU A 10 -12.18 2.17 3.13
N TRP A 11 -11.74 0.92 3.14
CA TRP A 11 -12.51 -0.19 2.60
C TRP A 11 -12.15 -1.48 3.32
N SER A 12 -13.02 -2.48 3.21
CA SER A 12 -12.77 -3.79 3.77
C SER A 12 -13.23 -4.90 2.83
N VAL A 13 -12.51 -6.02 2.87
CA VAL A 13 -12.88 -7.26 2.17
C VAL A 13 -13.33 -8.25 3.23
N LYS A 14 -14.59 -8.66 3.15
CA LYS A 14 -15.15 -9.62 4.10
C LYS A 14 -14.77 -11.04 3.68
N ASP A 15 -14.46 -11.87 4.67
CA ASP A 15 -14.38 -13.31 4.51
C ASP A 15 -15.72 -13.93 4.96
N LEU A 16 -16.38 -14.65 4.06
CA LEU A 16 -17.63 -15.36 4.33
C LEU A 16 -17.41 -16.68 5.06
N GLU A 17 -16.20 -17.23 5.06
CA GLU A 17 -15.88 -18.53 5.70
C GLU A 17 -15.94 -18.42 7.23
N ASP A 18 -15.41 -17.33 7.81
CA ASP A 18 -15.37 -17.12 9.26
C ASP A 18 -15.97 -15.77 9.72
N GLY A 19 -16.51 -14.99 8.78
CA GLY A 19 -17.11 -13.69 9.05
C GLY A 19 -16.11 -12.57 9.36
N SER A 20 -14.79 -12.84 9.30
CA SER A 20 -13.75 -11.83 9.49
C SER A 20 -13.70 -10.83 8.33
N SER A 21 -12.94 -9.75 8.48
CA SER A 21 -12.73 -8.81 7.38
C SER A 21 -11.33 -8.20 7.42
N LEU A 22 -10.73 -8.06 6.24
CA LEU A 22 -9.47 -7.34 6.04
C LEU A 22 -9.79 -5.88 5.74
N ARG A 23 -9.54 -4.99 6.70
CA ARG A 23 -9.76 -3.54 6.54
C ARG A 23 -8.47 -2.86 6.14
N ILE A 24 -8.55 -2.03 5.10
CA ILE A 24 -7.48 -1.18 4.60
C ILE A 24 -7.91 0.28 4.79
N SER A 25 -7.06 1.06 5.43
CA SER A 25 -7.23 2.51 5.57
C SER A 25 -6.05 3.21 4.90
N VAL A 26 -6.33 4.06 3.92
CA VAL A 26 -5.33 4.81 3.17
C VAL A 26 -5.39 6.27 3.61
N VAL A 27 -4.27 6.78 4.10
CA VAL A 27 -4.17 8.09 4.75
C VAL A 27 -3.15 8.96 4.03
N GLY A 28 -3.59 10.07 3.47
CA GLY A 28 -2.72 11.10 2.93
C GLY A 28 -2.08 11.88 4.08
N CYS A 29 -0.76 12.06 4.01
CA CYS A 29 0.02 12.82 4.97
C CYS A 29 0.72 13.98 4.27
N THR A 30 0.68 15.16 4.87
CA THR A 30 1.40 16.34 4.35
C THR A 30 2.89 16.29 4.65
N GLU A 31 3.28 15.61 5.73
CA GLU A 31 4.68 15.39 6.12
C GLU A 31 4.88 13.90 6.46
N LEU A 32 5.61 13.15 5.64
CA LEU A 32 5.88 11.72 5.80
C LEU A 32 7.36 11.38 5.51
N GLY A 33 7.91 10.47 6.31
CA GLY A 33 9.29 10.00 6.18
C GLY A 33 10.33 11.03 6.66
N ASN A 34 11.60 10.73 6.39
CA ASN A 34 12.73 11.53 6.89
C ASN A 34 12.82 12.91 6.24
N GLU A 35 12.31 13.06 5.02
CA GLU A 35 12.32 14.33 4.30
C GLU A 35 11.11 15.22 4.63
N ALA A 36 10.18 14.75 5.47
CA ALA A 36 8.94 15.46 5.81
C ALA A 36 8.16 15.97 4.57
N LYS A 37 8.16 15.18 3.48
CA LYS A 37 7.46 15.50 2.23
C LYS A 37 6.05 14.87 2.22
N PRO A 38 5.14 15.35 1.36
CA PRO A 38 3.84 14.72 1.17
C PRO A 38 3.99 13.24 0.81
N GLY A 39 3.08 12.41 1.31
CA GLY A 39 3.09 10.97 1.07
C GLY A 39 1.78 10.29 1.46
N ILE A 40 1.72 8.97 1.32
CA ILE A 40 0.54 8.17 1.68
C ILE A 40 0.94 7.08 2.67
N GLN A 41 0.10 6.84 3.68
CA GLN A 41 0.21 5.69 4.58
C GLN A 41 -0.89 4.67 4.24
N VAL A 42 -0.51 3.41 4.09
CA VAL A 42 -1.47 2.30 3.98
C VAL A 42 -1.43 1.53 5.30
N CYS A 43 -2.58 1.46 5.96
CA CYS A 43 -2.74 0.83 7.26
C CYS A 43 -3.65 -0.40 7.14
N TYR A 44 -3.21 -1.54 7.64
CA TYR A 44 -4.00 -2.78 7.65
C TYR A 44 -3.49 -3.73 8.74
N MET A 45 -4.38 -4.41 9.47
CA MET A 45 -4.01 -5.43 10.47
C MET A 45 -2.88 -5.03 11.45
N GLY A 46 -2.79 -3.75 11.83
CA GLY A 46 -1.70 -3.23 12.67
C GLY A 46 -0.38 -2.92 11.95
N HIS A 47 -0.25 -3.28 10.67
CA HIS A 47 0.83 -2.85 9.79
C HIS A 47 0.57 -1.43 9.27
N ILE A 48 1.65 -0.65 9.17
CA ILE A 48 1.64 0.70 8.59
C ILE A 48 2.78 0.74 7.56
N LEU A 49 2.42 0.96 6.31
CA LEU A 49 3.37 1.18 5.22
C LEU A 49 3.35 2.65 4.82
N ASN A 50 4.52 3.28 4.85
CA ASN A 50 4.69 4.65 4.42
C ASN A 50 5.23 4.68 2.99
N TYR A 51 4.47 5.28 2.09
CA TYR A 51 4.95 5.68 0.78
C TYR A 51 5.43 7.13 0.87
N ASP A 52 6.66 7.29 1.33
CA ASP A 52 7.40 8.55 1.26
C ASP A 52 8.31 8.59 0.01
N PRO A 53 8.71 9.78 -0.47
CA PRO A 53 9.49 9.90 -1.70
C PRO A 53 10.80 9.12 -1.69
N LEU A 54 11.52 9.09 -0.56
CA LEU A 54 12.80 8.41 -0.44
C LEU A 54 12.64 6.88 -0.51
N ALA A 55 11.63 6.33 0.19
CA ALA A 55 11.31 4.92 0.11
C ALA A 55 10.88 4.53 -1.32
N ALA A 56 10.00 5.33 -1.92
CA ALA A 56 9.50 5.10 -3.28
C ALA A 56 10.62 5.14 -4.33
N GLU A 57 11.56 6.09 -4.23
CA GLU A 57 12.72 6.16 -5.14
C GLU A 57 13.58 4.90 -5.05
N ARG A 58 13.85 4.41 -3.84
CA ARG A 58 14.64 3.19 -3.62
C ARG A 58 13.95 1.95 -4.19
N TRP A 59 12.64 1.82 -3.96
CA TRP A 59 11.85 0.73 -4.52
C TRP A 59 11.76 0.83 -6.04
N ALA A 60 11.60 2.01 -6.63
CA ALA A 60 11.61 2.21 -8.07
C ALA A 60 12.95 1.81 -8.70
N TYR A 61 14.07 2.13 -8.04
CA TYR A 61 15.39 1.68 -8.47
C TYR A 61 15.52 0.14 -8.42
N GLN A 62 15.08 -0.49 -7.34
CA GLN A 62 15.06 -1.95 -7.22
C GLN A 62 14.16 -2.59 -8.29
N ALA A 63 13.00 -2.00 -8.56
CA ALA A 63 12.07 -2.44 -9.60
C ALA A 63 12.71 -2.37 -10.99
N GLY A 64 13.37 -1.25 -11.31
CA GLY A 64 14.09 -1.06 -12.56
C GLY A 64 15.22 -2.07 -12.74
N LYS A 65 15.99 -2.33 -11.67
CA LYS A 65 17.06 -3.35 -11.69
C LYS A 65 16.51 -4.76 -11.93
N ALA A 66 15.33 -5.06 -11.40
CA ALA A 66 14.66 -6.35 -11.56
C ALA A 66 13.81 -6.46 -12.83
N GLY A 67 13.61 -5.35 -13.57
CA GLY A 67 12.76 -5.31 -14.76
C GLY A 67 11.26 -5.44 -14.46
N HIS A 68 10.81 -5.09 -13.26
CA HIS A 68 9.41 -5.20 -12.84
C HIS A 68 8.63 -3.90 -13.07
N ALA A 69 7.49 -3.99 -13.77
CA ALA A 69 6.54 -2.89 -13.94
C ALA A 69 5.72 -2.62 -12.67
N GLU A 70 5.51 -3.65 -11.84
CA GLU A 70 4.91 -3.54 -10.52
C GLU A 70 5.84 -4.20 -9.51
N TYR A 71 6.28 -3.45 -8.51
CA TYR A 71 7.24 -3.91 -7.54
C TYR A 71 6.57 -4.33 -6.24
N LEU A 72 6.46 -5.64 -6.01
CA LEU A 72 5.90 -6.20 -4.78
C LEU A 72 6.80 -5.90 -3.59
N LEU A 73 6.27 -5.18 -2.62
CA LEU A 73 6.91 -4.88 -1.34
C LEU A 73 6.69 -6.06 -0.39
N LYS A 74 7.44 -7.15 -0.60
CA LYS A 74 7.27 -8.41 0.14
C LYS A 74 7.32 -8.24 1.66
N ASP A 75 8.29 -7.48 2.17
CA ASP A 75 8.46 -7.23 3.60
C ASP A 75 7.35 -6.34 4.20
N HIS A 76 6.62 -5.64 3.33
CA HIS A 76 5.47 -4.82 3.68
C HIS A 76 4.16 -5.42 3.16
N SER A 77 4.12 -6.73 2.94
CA SER A 77 2.93 -7.46 2.50
C SER A 77 2.65 -8.57 3.50
N TRP A 78 1.37 -8.78 3.79
CA TRP A 78 0.94 -9.94 4.57
C TRP A 78 0.48 -11.03 3.61
N MET A 79 1.33 -12.03 3.39
CA MET A 79 1.14 -13.11 2.42
C MET A 79 1.37 -14.49 3.05
N VAL A 80 0.96 -14.66 4.29
CA VAL A 80 1.17 -15.92 5.04
C VAL A 80 0.38 -17.07 4.43
N TYR A 81 -0.80 -16.79 3.87
CA TYR A 81 -1.67 -17.76 3.22
C TYR A 81 -1.82 -17.44 1.72
N GLU A 82 -1.97 -18.47 0.89
CA GLU A 82 -2.07 -18.30 -0.57
C GLU A 82 -3.43 -17.70 -0.99
N ASP A 83 -4.47 -17.99 -0.23
CA ASP A 83 -5.86 -17.60 -0.48
C ASP A 83 -6.32 -16.41 0.38
N GLN A 84 -5.50 -15.96 1.33
CA GLN A 84 -5.78 -14.81 2.19
C GLN A 84 -4.54 -13.93 2.31
N TYR A 85 -4.59 -12.70 1.76
CA TYR A 85 -3.44 -11.82 1.74
C TYR A 85 -3.77 -10.33 1.61
N VAL A 86 -2.80 -9.51 1.99
CA VAL A 86 -2.70 -8.08 1.68
C VAL A 86 -1.33 -7.85 1.03
N LYS A 87 -1.30 -7.55 -0.26
CA LYS A 87 -0.09 -7.27 -1.02
C LYS A 87 0.01 -5.78 -1.30
N ASN A 88 1.17 -5.23 -1.02
CA ASN A 88 1.50 -3.83 -1.29
C ASN A 88 2.54 -3.75 -2.39
N TYR A 89 2.33 -2.86 -3.33
CA TYR A 89 3.19 -2.68 -4.48
C TYR A 89 3.51 -1.21 -4.67
N LEU A 90 4.73 -0.95 -5.16
CA LEU A 90 5.03 0.30 -5.85
C LEU A 90 4.90 0.07 -7.35
N ILE A 91 4.14 0.92 -8.03
CA ILE A 91 4.17 1.03 -9.49
C ILE A 91 5.06 2.22 -9.84
N PRO A 92 6.28 1.99 -10.37
CA PRO A 92 7.16 3.07 -10.81
C PRO A 92 6.53 3.87 -11.95
N GLY A 93 6.70 5.19 -11.94
CA GLY A 93 6.11 6.08 -12.94
C GLY A 93 6.28 7.54 -12.55
N THR A 94 5.67 8.44 -13.33
CA THR A 94 5.68 9.89 -13.08
C THR A 94 4.25 10.43 -13.21
N PRO A 95 3.48 10.57 -12.11
CA PRO A 95 3.84 10.20 -10.73
C PRO A 95 3.79 8.68 -10.48
N PRO A 96 4.55 8.16 -9.50
CA PRO A 96 4.45 6.76 -9.09
C PRO A 96 3.12 6.49 -8.38
N LYS A 97 2.74 5.21 -8.25
CA LYS A 97 1.51 4.80 -7.56
C LYS A 97 1.77 3.75 -6.50
N ALA A 98 1.02 3.82 -5.41
CA ALA A 98 0.85 2.71 -4.48
C ALA A 98 -0.28 1.81 -4.99
N LYS A 99 -0.05 0.50 -5.05
CA LYS A 99 -1.09 -0.48 -5.36
C LYS A 99 -1.27 -1.41 -4.17
N VAL A 100 -2.52 -1.61 -3.76
CA VAL A 100 -2.91 -2.50 -2.67
C VAL A 100 -3.84 -3.56 -3.25
N GLU A 101 -3.45 -4.82 -3.13
CA GLU A 101 -4.25 -5.97 -3.54
C GLU A 101 -4.60 -6.81 -2.32
N VAL A 102 -5.90 -6.98 -2.08
CA VAL A 102 -6.41 -7.71 -0.93
C VAL A 102 -7.27 -8.86 -1.39
N LYS A 103 -7.07 -10.03 -0.80
CA LYS A 103 -7.87 -11.21 -1.05
C LYS A 103 -8.23 -11.87 0.27
N THR A 104 -9.48 -12.29 0.39
CA THR A 104 -9.92 -13.26 1.40
C THR A 104 -10.26 -14.59 0.72
N ARG A 105 -10.36 -15.67 1.49
CA ARG A 105 -10.58 -17.04 0.96
C ARG A 105 -11.81 -17.14 0.06
N SER A 106 -12.84 -16.38 0.41
CA SER A 106 -14.15 -16.35 -0.24
C SER A 106 -14.33 -15.22 -1.26
N SER A 107 -13.32 -14.40 -1.53
CA SER A 107 -13.42 -13.26 -2.45
C SER A 107 -12.44 -13.33 -3.62
N ALA A 108 -12.83 -12.71 -4.74
CA ALA A 108 -11.88 -12.35 -5.79
C ALA A 108 -10.94 -11.24 -5.28
N PRO A 109 -9.68 -11.19 -5.75
CA PRO A 109 -8.75 -10.12 -5.36
C PRO A 109 -9.32 -8.73 -5.66
N VAL A 110 -9.36 -7.87 -4.64
CA VAL A 110 -9.71 -6.46 -4.76
C VAL A 110 -8.42 -5.65 -4.88
N VAL A 111 -8.28 -4.94 -5.99
CA VAL A 111 -7.10 -4.12 -6.30
C VAL A 111 -7.49 -2.64 -6.26
N LYS A 112 -6.69 -1.84 -5.56
CA LYS A 112 -6.81 -0.38 -5.52
C LYS A 112 -5.46 0.27 -5.78
N GLU A 113 -5.45 1.34 -6.56
CA GLU A 113 -4.28 2.14 -6.87
C GLU A 113 -4.45 3.57 -6.38
N TYR A 114 -3.38 4.16 -5.84
CA TYR A 114 -3.34 5.51 -5.33
C TYR A 114 -2.14 6.24 -5.91
N ILE A 115 -2.39 7.39 -6.52
CA ILE A 115 -1.34 8.26 -7.04
C ILE A 115 -0.56 8.83 -5.85
N LEU A 116 0.76 8.72 -5.88
CA LEU A 116 1.62 9.30 -4.86
C LEU A 116 1.80 10.80 -5.11
N PRO A 117 1.77 11.65 -4.06
CA PRO A 117 1.73 13.10 -4.19
C PRO A 117 3.15 13.71 -4.37
N PHE A 118 4.00 13.08 -5.18
CA PHE A 118 5.36 13.51 -5.49
C PHE A 118 5.85 12.99 -6.85
#